data_AF-A0A941L077-F1
#
_entry.id   AF-A0A941L077-F1
#
_cell.length_a   1.000
_cell.length_b   1.000
_cell.length_c   1.000
_cell.angle_alpha   90.00
_cell.angle_beta   90.00
_cell.angle_gamma   90.00
#
_symmetry.space_group_name_H-M   'P 1'
#
loop_
_entity.id
_entity.type
_entity.pdbx_description
1 polymer ?
#
loop_
_entity_poly.entity_id
_entity_poly.type
_entity_poly.pdbx_seq_one_letter_code
_entity_poly.pdbx_strand_id
1 'polypeptide(L)'
;MPWFMRAVKHFTFSRSTGMVTRYKNNKELYSQPMPDVPELEPARPRDPTTAAWDKQHNRKPDYWFSMDDDEFEEAINQLRAEQRFMPTLGPEIDLFNGGIKPE
;
A
#
# COMPACT_ATOMS: atom_id res chain seq x y z
N MET A 1 -25.17 23.95 1.53
CA MET A 1 -24.65 23.29 2.75
C MET A 1 -23.58 24.18 3.37
N PRO A 2 -23.59 24.39 4.70
CA PRO A 2 -22.49 25.03 5.41
C PRO A 2 -21.20 24.20 5.30
N TRP A 3 -20.04 24.86 5.29
CA TRP A 3 -18.73 24.26 5.03
C TRP A 3 -18.24 23.24 6.08
N PHE A 4 -18.90 23.15 7.24
CA PHE A 4 -18.51 22.31 8.38
C PHE A 4 -19.29 20.98 8.49
N MET A 5 -20.28 20.73 7.63
CA MET A 5 -21.01 19.45 7.60
C MET A 5 -20.59 18.62 6.37
N ARG A 6 -19.41 18.00 6.45
CA ARG A 6 -19.02 16.92 5.52
C ARG A 6 -19.13 15.59 6.26
N ALA A 7 -19.96 14.68 5.73
CA ALA A 7 -20.02 13.31 6.25
C ALA A 7 -18.65 12.63 6.09
N VAL A 8 -18.15 12.02 7.16
CA VAL A 8 -16.93 11.19 7.16
C VAL A 8 -17.35 9.72 7.07
N LYS A 9 -17.07 9.08 5.93
CA LYS A 9 -17.14 7.63 5.73
C LYS A 9 -16.02 6.99 6.55
N HIS A 10 -16.39 6.03 7.38
CA HIS A 10 -15.47 5.23 8.21
C HIS A 10 -15.33 3.78 7.71
N PHE A 11 -16.41 3.21 7.16
CA PHE A 11 -16.37 1.90 6.51
C PHE A 11 -17.49 1.77 5.48
N THR A 12 -17.32 0.86 4.51
CA THR A 12 -18.39 0.38 3.63
C THR A 12 -18.39 -1.13 3.60
N PHE A 13 -19.57 -1.73 3.60
CA PHE A 13 -19.75 -3.17 3.43
C PHE A 13 -20.46 -3.45 2.10
N SER A 14 -19.80 -4.18 1.21
CA SER A 14 -20.37 -4.63 -0.06
C SER A 14 -21.18 -5.90 0.17
N ARG A 15 -22.50 -5.85 -0.04
CA ARG A 15 -23.38 -7.03 0.13
C ARG A 15 -23.27 -8.04 -1.01
N SER A 16 -22.77 -7.64 -2.18
CA SER A 16 -22.59 -8.54 -3.33
C SER A 16 -21.28 -9.33 -3.25
N THR A 17 -20.23 -8.74 -2.66
CA THR A 17 -18.89 -9.37 -2.56
C THR A 17 -18.49 -9.75 -1.13
N GLY A 18 -19.24 -9.31 -0.11
CA GLY A 18 -18.90 -9.55 1.30
C GLY A 18 -17.71 -8.74 1.81
N MET A 19 -17.15 -7.82 1.02
CA MET A 19 -15.95 -7.05 1.38
C MET A 19 -16.28 -5.89 2.31
N VAL A 20 -15.42 -5.67 3.31
CA VAL A 20 -15.43 -4.50 4.20
C VAL A 20 -14.26 -3.59 3.83
N THR A 21 -14.54 -2.38 3.37
CA THR A 21 -13.54 -1.35 3.07
C THR A 21 -13.56 -0.32 4.20
N ARG A 22 -12.42 -0.10 4.86
CA ARG A 22 -12.30 0.94 5.89
C ARG A 22 -11.94 2.27 5.23
N TYR A 23 -12.26 3.41 5.83
CA TYR A 23 -11.93 4.74 5.33
C TYR A 23 -11.35 5.61 6.46
N LYS A 24 -10.34 6.44 6.14
CA LYS A 24 -9.78 7.53 6.97
C LYS A 24 -9.94 8.83 6.21
N ASN A 25 -10.61 9.82 6.81
CA ASN A 25 -10.86 11.12 6.17
C ASN A 25 -11.50 10.99 4.77
N ASN A 26 -12.49 10.11 4.61
CA ASN A 26 -13.10 9.77 3.30
C ASN A 26 -12.17 9.12 2.27
N LYS A 27 -10.95 8.73 2.65
CA LYS A 27 -10.01 7.98 1.81
C LYS A 27 -9.97 6.52 2.26
N GLU A 28 -10.07 5.58 1.35
CA GLU A 28 -10.02 4.14 1.67
C GLU A 28 -8.71 3.78 2.39
N LEU A 29 -8.84 3.15 3.56
CA LEU A 29 -7.80 2.51 4.34
C LEU A 29 -7.67 1.08 3.83
N TYR A 30 -6.55 0.82 3.15
CA TYR A 30 -6.06 -0.47 2.62
C TYR A 30 -6.59 -0.90 1.25
N SER A 31 -6.06 -0.23 0.24
CA SER A 31 -5.62 -0.83 -1.01
C SER A 31 -4.16 -0.44 -1.24
N GLN A 32 -3.25 -0.90 -0.36
CA GLN A 32 -1.83 -0.72 -0.67
C GLN A 32 -1.46 -1.67 -1.82
N PRO A 33 -0.62 -1.24 -2.77
CA PRO A 33 -0.13 -2.13 -3.81
C PRO A 33 0.61 -3.30 -3.17
N MET A 34 0.65 -4.44 -3.86
CA MET A 34 1.43 -5.60 -3.45
C MET A 34 2.88 -5.20 -3.22
N PRO A 35 3.56 -5.83 -2.23
CA PRO A 35 4.95 -5.52 -1.97
C PRO A 35 5.80 -5.80 -3.20
N ASP A 36 6.83 -4.98 -3.39
CA ASP A 36 7.70 -5.04 -4.54
C ASP A 36 8.79 -6.09 -4.34
N VAL A 37 8.49 -7.34 -4.73
CA VAL A 37 9.40 -8.47 -4.61
C VAL A 37 9.35 -9.36 -5.86
N PRO A 38 10.46 -10.01 -6.25
CA PRO A 38 10.53 -10.83 -7.47
C PRO A 38 9.46 -11.92 -7.54
N GLU A 39 9.13 -12.56 -6.43
CA GLU A 39 8.17 -13.67 -6.35
C GLU A 39 6.75 -13.25 -6.74
N LEU A 40 6.44 -11.95 -6.59
CA LEU A 40 5.11 -11.41 -6.85
C LEU A 40 4.98 -10.78 -8.24
N GLU A 41 6.05 -10.64 -9.01
CA GLU A 41 6.03 -10.02 -10.35
C GLU A 41 4.95 -10.63 -11.28
N PRO A 42 4.75 -11.98 -11.34
CA PRO A 42 3.67 -12.57 -12.16
C PRO A 42 2.24 -12.29 -11.64
N ALA A 43 2.11 -11.82 -10.41
CA ALA A 43 0.84 -11.49 -9.77
C ALA A 43 0.51 -9.98 -9.83
N ARG A 44 1.52 -9.10 -9.89
CA ARG A 44 1.31 -7.64 -9.91
C ARG A 44 0.34 -7.15 -10.99
N PRO A 45 0.40 -7.60 -12.26
CA PRO A 45 -0.52 -7.13 -13.29
C PRO A 45 -1.97 -7.60 -13.07
N ARG A 46 -2.16 -8.67 -12.29
CA ARG A 46 -3.48 -9.25 -12.00
C ARG A 46 -4.17 -8.54 -10.84
N ASP A 47 -3.42 -7.87 -9.97
CA ASP A 47 -3.99 -7.09 -8.88
C ASP A 47 -4.32 -5.66 -9.36
N PRO A 48 -5.60 -5.24 -9.36
CA PRO A 48 -6.02 -3.96 -9.92
C PRO A 48 -5.45 -2.75 -9.17
N THR A 49 -5.21 -2.90 -7.86
CA THR A 49 -4.61 -1.85 -7.02
C THR A 49 -3.15 -1.64 -7.40
N THR A 50 -2.40 -2.74 -7.50
CA THR A 50 -0.99 -2.75 -7.88
C THR A 50 -0.81 -2.28 -9.30
N ALA A 51 -1.61 -2.75 -10.25
CA ALA A 51 -1.56 -2.31 -11.63
C ALA A 51 -1.84 -0.80 -11.80
N ALA A 52 -2.80 -0.25 -11.05
CA ALA A 52 -3.07 1.19 -11.05
C ALA A 52 -1.92 2.00 -10.46
N TRP A 53 -1.25 1.48 -9.44
CA TRP A 53 -0.08 2.11 -8.82
C TRP A 53 1.15 2.04 -9.74
N ASP A 54 1.44 0.88 -10.32
CA ASP A 54 2.54 0.65 -11.27
C ASP A 54 2.42 1.57 -12.49
N LYS A 55 1.20 1.77 -13.00
CA LYS A 55 0.91 2.72 -14.10
C LYS A 55 1.18 4.17 -13.71
N GLN A 56 0.91 4.56 -12.47
CA GLN A 56 1.16 5.93 -11.98
C GLN A 56 2.66 6.19 -11.77
N HIS A 57 3.41 5.17 -11.35
CA HIS A 57 4.85 5.27 -11.06
C HIS A 57 5.72 4.86 -12.25
N ASN A 58 5.11 4.55 -13.40
CA ASN A 58 5.77 4.15 -14.64
C ASN A 58 6.74 2.97 -14.45
N ARG A 59 6.37 2.01 -13.59
CA ARG A 59 7.14 0.79 -13.32
C ARG A 59 7.04 -0.17 -14.50
N LYS A 60 8.15 -0.79 -14.89
CA LYS A 60 8.17 -1.86 -15.89
C LYS A 60 7.47 -3.13 -15.36
N PRO A 61 6.69 -3.85 -16.19
CA PRO A 61 6.02 -5.10 -15.79
C PRO A 61 6.95 -6.30 -15.58
N ASP A 62 8.19 -6.19 -16.03
CA ASP A 62 9.26 -7.18 -15.94
C ASP A 62 10.44 -6.66 -15.13
N TYR A 63 10.21 -5.68 -14.24
CA TYR A 63 11.24 -4.93 -13.51
C TYR A 63 12.31 -5.86 -12.91
N TRP A 64 11.87 -6.86 -12.14
CA TRP A 64 12.78 -7.82 -11.49
C TRP A 64 13.43 -8.82 -12.45
N PHE A 65 12.79 -9.15 -13.57
CA PHE A 65 13.29 -10.13 -14.52
C PHE A 65 14.21 -9.54 -15.59
N SER A 66 14.11 -8.23 -15.83
CA SER A 66 14.90 -7.51 -16.82
C SER A 66 16.28 -7.07 -16.32
N MET A 67 16.50 -7.12 -15.00
CA MET A 67 17.77 -6.74 -14.37
C MET A 67 18.85 -7.79 -14.58
N ASP A 68 20.10 -7.35 -14.67
CA ASP A 68 21.25 -8.23 -14.51
C ASP A 68 21.58 -8.48 -13.03
N ASP A 69 22.52 -9.40 -12.78
CA ASP A 69 22.89 -9.81 -11.41
C ASP A 69 23.43 -8.62 -10.58
N ASP A 70 24.19 -7.71 -11.21
CA ASP A 70 24.77 -6.54 -10.53
C ASP A 70 23.66 -5.52 -10.17
N GLU A 71 22.75 -5.22 -11.10
CA GLU A 71 21.58 -4.36 -10.88
C GLU A 71 20.66 -4.92 -9.79
N PHE A 72 20.47 -6.24 -9.78
CA PHE A 72 19.67 -6.93 -8.76
C PHE A 72 20.30 -6.78 -7.37
N GLU A 73 21.61 -7.00 -7.24
CA GLU A 73 22.32 -6.83 -5.97
C GLU A 73 22.25 -5.39 -5.45
N GLU A 74 22.40 -4.39 -6.32
CA GLU A 74 22.24 -2.99 -5.95
C GLU A 74 20.82 -2.69 -5.45
N ALA A 75 19.78 -3.15 -6.15
CA ALA A 75 18.39 -2.96 -5.75
C ALA A 75 18.11 -3.60 -4.36
N ILE A 76 18.59 -4.83 -4.13
CA ILE A 76 18.44 -5.48 -2.82
C ILE A 76 19.20 -4.74 -1.73
N ASN A 77 20.40 -4.21 -2.01
CA ASN A 77 21.17 -3.45 -1.03
C ASN A 77 20.49 -2.12 -0.66
N GLN A 78 19.85 -1.45 -1.62
CA GLN A 78 19.03 -0.27 -1.36
C GLN A 78 17.83 -0.62 -0.48
N LEU A 79 17.07 -1.68 -0.81
CA LEU A 79 15.94 -2.14 0.01
C LEU A 79 16.36 -2.50 1.44
N ARG A 80 17.51 -3.16 1.61
CA ARG A 80 18.06 -3.45 2.94
C ARG A 80 18.45 -2.19 3.69
N ALA A 81 19.04 -1.20 3.00
CA ALA A 81 19.39 0.08 3.60
C ALA A 81 18.14 0.80 4.10
N GLU A 82 17.07 0.85 3.30
CA GLU A 82 15.77 1.41 3.70
C GLU A 82 15.16 0.68 4.91
N GLN A 83 15.16 -0.65 4.88
CA GLN A 83 14.65 -1.47 5.99
C GLN A 83 15.38 -1.25 7.31
N ARG A 84 16.68 -0.93 7.28
CA ARG A 84 17.46 -0.63 8.51
C ARG A 84 16.93 0.58 9.28
N PHE A 85 16.35 1.55 8.57
CA PHE A 85 15.82 2.77 9.19
C PHE A 85 14.33 2.67 9.52
N MET A 86 13.65 1.62 9.04
CA MET A 86 12.24 1.40 9.36
C MET A 86 12.09 0.76 10.74
N PRO A 87 11.21 1.28 11.61
CA PRO A 87 10.90 0.62 12.87
C PRO A 87 10.28 -0.75 12.57
N THR A 88 10.64 -1.75 13.38
CA THR A 88 10.14 -3.14 13.25
C THR A 88 8.62 -3.23 13.39
N LEU A 89 8.02 -2.23 14.02
CA LEU A 89 6.59 -2.06 14.20
C LEU A 89 6.19 -0.72 13.59
N GLY A 90 5.05 -0.70 12.90
CA GLY A 90 4.43 0.55 12.46
C GLY A 90 4.02 1.44 13.65
N PRO A 91 3.53 2.66 13.38
CA PRO A 91 3.02 3.54 14.44
C PRO A 91 1.93 2.84 15.24
N GLU A 92 1.92 3.03 16.57
CA GLU A 92 0.93 2.40 17.44
C GLU A 92 -0.48 2.89 17.07
N ILE A 93 -1.35 1.95 16.70
CA ILE A 93 -2.72 2.23 16.28
C ILE A 93 -3.62 2.08 17.50
N ASP A 94 -4.27 3.17 17.90
CA ASP A 94 -5.37 3.10 18.85
C ASP A 94 -6.64 2.62 18.12
N LEU A 95 -6.94 1.33 18.29
CA LEU A 95 -8.09 0.68 17.68
C LEU A 95 -9.43 1.23 18.21
N PHE A 96 -9.45 1.83 19.40
CA PHE A 96 -10.68 2.25 20.08
C PHE A 96 -10.95 3.74 19.96
N ASN A 97 -9.91 4.57 19.84
CA ASN A 97 -10.02 6.02 19.66
C ASN A 97 -9.74 6.48 18.21
N GLY A 98 -9.55 5.54 17.27
CA GLY A 98 -9.51 5.83 15.85
C GLY A 98 -8.28 6.61 15.38
N GLY A 99 -7.20 6.62 16.17
CA GLY A 99 -6.03 7.47 15.96
C GLY A 99 -4.70 6.72 16.00
N ILE A 100 -3.64 7.41 15.58
CA ILE A 100 -2.26 7.07 15.91
C ILE A 100 -2.03 7.63 17.31
N LYS A 101 -1.50 6.85 18.26
CA LYS A 101 -1.17 7.40 19.58
C LYS A 101 -0.11 8.49 19.41
N PRO A 102 -0.31 9.70 19.98
CA PRO A 102 0.77 10.67 20.08
C PRO A 102 1.85 10.11 21.02
N GLU A 103 3.09 10.37 20.65
CA GLU A 103 4.32 10.02 21.38
C GLU A 103 4.44 10.71 22.74
#